data_AF-A0A7V6ZPN8-F1
#
_entry.id   AF-A0A7V6ZPN8-F1
#
_cell.length_a   1.000
_cell.length_b   1.000
_cell.length_c   1.000
_cell.angle_alpha   90.00
_cell.angle_beta   90.00
_cell.angle_gamma   90.00
#
_symmetry.space_group_name_H-M   'P 1'
#
loop_
_entity.id
_entity.type
_entity.pdbx_description
1 polymer ?
#
loop_
_entity_poly.entity_id
_entity_poly.type
_entity_poly.pdbx_seq_one_letter_code
_entity_poly.pdbx_strand_id
1 'polypeptide(L)'
;MVGNNLNLQEKLAELARLREEFLQLFNKYEDISKENFALFNRYNLLFGEKYYERYLLFCEAERLRRKIELYQFFINRGEEIDKGYVETVLDAEFRELEERLEVLLEENQAAREFEKLPFLTQEETRDLERIYLKIAERIHPDLTPDFDERKKELWIKTLNAYKLNDLETLKECEAQLDKCLEGKPRRPDYEKLDEEIEAFKAKNSLLRERNRKLMQSFPYNHKNLLDDPEWIKDKLKELDRDIELFRRSLELLRGRLQEIDPSYEKEIC
;
A
#
# COMPACT_ATOMS: atom_id res chain seq x y z
N MET A 1 -37.15 1.10 41.49
CA MET A 1 -36.85 0.03 40.50
C MET A 1 -37.02 0.47 39.03
N VAL A 2 -37.61 1.62 38.72
CA VAL A 2 -37.76 2.10 37.32
C VAL A 2 -36.47 2.74 36.77
N GLY A 3 -35.70 3.46 37.59
CA GLY A 3 -34.48 4.18 37.16
C GLY A 3 -33.30 3.27 36.75
N ASN A 4 -33.08 2.13 37.41
CA ASN A 4 -31.99 1.21 37.04
C ASN A 4 -32.24 0.48 35.72
N ASN A 5 -33.51 0.29 35.34
CA ASN A 5 -33.86 -0.38 34.09
C ASN A 5 -33.72 0.57 32.89
N LEU A 6 -34.02 1.86 33.08
CA LEU A 6 -33.83 2.90 32.07
C LEU A 6 -32.34 3.11 31.75
N ASN A 7 -31.49 3.23 32.78
CA ASN A 7 -30.04 3.40 32.61
C ASN A 7 -29.39 2.19 31.89
N LEU A 8 -29.84 0.98 32.18
CA LEU A 8 -29.37 -0.23 31.50
C LEU A 8 -29.77 -0.24 30.00
N GLN A 9 -31.01 0.15 29.69
CA GLN A 9 -31.47 0.26 28.30
C GLN A 9 -30.70 1.31 27.51
N GLU A 10 -30.40 2.46 28.14
CA GLU A 10 -29.59 3.51 27.54
C GLU A 10 -28.17 3.02 27.20
N LYS A 11 -27.51 2.33 28.15
CA LYS A 11 -26.17 1.76 27.92
C LYS A 11 -26.15 0.68 26.84
N LEU A 12 -27.16 -0.20 26.80
CA LEU A 12 -27.27 -1.20 25.74
C LEU A 12 -27.49 -0.56 24.36
N ALA A 13 -28.28 0.51 24.29
CA ALA A 13 -28.48 1.26 23.06
C ALA A 13 -27.20 2.00 22.63
N GLU A 14 -26.45 2.58 23.59
CA GLU A 14 -25.14 3.20 23.33
C GLU A 14 -24.15 2.17 22.79
N LEU A 15 -24.02 1.02 23.44
CA LEU A 15 -23.13 -0.05 22.99
C LEU A 15 -23.50 -0.56 21.59
N ALA A 16 -24.80 -0.76 21.31
CA ALA A 16 -25.27 -1.17 19.99
C ALA A 16 -24.88 -0.14 18.91
N ARG A 17 -25.08 1.15 19.18
CA ARG A 17 -24.67 2.24 18.29
C ARG A 17 -23.16 2.27 18.08
N LEU A 18 -22.38 2.08 19.13
CA LEU A 18 -20.91 2.07 19.05
C LEU A 18 -20.39 0.87 18.23
N ARG A 19 -21.02 -0.29 18.36
CA ARG A 19 -20.72 -1.50 17.56
C ARG A 19 -21.08 -1.32 16.08
N GLU A 20 -22.21 -0.70 15.78
CA GLU A 20 -22.59 -0.34 14.41
C GLU A 20 -21.60 0.65 13.80
N GLU A 21 -21.24 1.70 14.56
CA GLU A 21 -20.24 2.68 14.14
C GLU A 21 -18.87 2.03 13.91
N PHE A 22 -18.45 1.10 14.78
CA PHE A 22 -17.23 0.33 14.60
C PHE A 22 -17.21 -0.39 13.26
N LEU A 23 -18.29 -1.10 12.94
CA LEU A 23 -18.41 -1.84 11.70
C LEU A 23 -18.35 -0.92 10.48
N GLN A 24 -19.07 0.21 10.51
CA GLN A 24 -19.05 1.19 9.42
C GLN A 24 -17.64 1.77 9.22
N LEU A 25 -16.94 2.10 10.30
CA LEU A 25 -15.57 2.62 10.23
C LEU A 25 -14.57 1.57 9.74
N PHE A 26 -14.77 0.30 10.13
CA PHE A 26 -13.93 -0.81 9.69
C PHE A 26 -14.16 -1.12 8.21
N ASN A 27 -15.41 -1.19 7.75
CA ASN A 27 -15.72 -1.36 6.33
C ASN A 27 -15.10 -0.23 5.49
N LYS A 28 -15.29 1.02 5.93
CA LYS A 28 -14.68 2.19 5.28
C LYS A 28 -13.15 2.07 5.20
N TYR A 29 -12.50 1.52 6.23
CA TYR A 29 -11.06 1.29 6.22
C TYR A 29 -10.65 0.27 5.16
N GLU A 30 -11.38 -0.83 5.05
CA GLU A 30 -11.12 -1.85 4.02
C GLU A 30 -11.38 -1.29 2.61
N ASP A 31 -12.44 -0.49 2.41
CA ASP A 31 -12.74 0.17 1.15
C ASP A 31 -11.64 1.14 0.72
N ILE A 32 -11.21 2.02 1.63
CA ILE A 32 -10.10 2.95 1.39
C ILE A 32 -8.81 2.18 1.10
N SER A 33 -8.57 1.05 1.77
CA SER A 33 -7.37 0.24 1.55
C SER A 33 -7.38 -0.40 0.17
N LYS A 34 -8.51 -0.94 -0.29
CA LYS A 34 -8.69 -1.46 -1.65
C LYS A 34 -8.53 -0.38 -2.69
N GLU A 35 -9.16 0.77 -2.46
CA GLU A 35 -9.05 1.91 -3.35
C GLU A 35 -7.60 2.44 -3.41
N ASN A 36 -6.90 2.47 -2.28
CA ASN A 36 -5.48 2.82 -2.24
C ASN A 36 -4.64 1.89 -3.11
N PHE A 37 -4.87 0.58 -3.02
CA PHE A 37 -4.17 -0.36 -3.87
C PHE A 37 -4.45 -0.09 -5.36
N ALA A 38 -5.70 0.15 -5.75
CA ALA A 38 -6.05 0.48 -7.12
C ALA A 38 -5.44 1.82 -7.61
N LEU A 39 -5.47 2.86 -6.76
CA LEU A 39 -4.87 4.16 -7.06
C LEU A 39 -3.34 4.07 -7.18
N PHE A 40 -2.69 3.27 -6.35
CA PHE A 40 -1.25 3.02 -6.43
C PHE A 40 -0.87 2.39 -7.78
N ASN A 41 -1.60 1.34 -8.17
CA ASN A 41 -1.37 0.68 -9.46
C ASN A 41 -1.66 1.63 -10.63
N ARG A 42 -2.75 2.42 -10.59
CA ARG A 42 -3.02 3.45 -11.61
C ARG A 42 -1.91 4.49 -11.69
N TYR A 43 -1.38 4.93 -10.55
CA TYR A 43 -0.26 5.86 -10.51
C TYR A 43 0.99 5.26 -11.19
N ASN A 44 1.31 4.00 -10.89
CA ASN A 44 2.44 3.30 -11.49
C ASN A 44 2.24 3.00 -12.98
N LEU A 45 1.02 2.73 -13.45
CA LEU A 45 0.74 2.62 -14.89
C LEU A 45 1.00 3.93 -15.63
N LEU A 46 0.64 5.06 -15.03
CA LEU A 46 0.81 6.38 -15.67
C LEU A 46 2.25 6.87 -15.64
N PHE A 47 2.96 6.68 -14.53
CA PHE A 47 4.25 7.33 -14.30
C PHE A 47 5.41 6.37 -14.04
N GLY A 48 5.14 5.10 -13.72
CA GLY A 48 6.14 4.16 -13.21
C GLY A 48 7.31 3.96 -14.17
N GLU A 49 7.05 3.89 -15.48
CA GLU A 49 8.13 3.72 -16.48
C GLU A 49 9.07 4.92 -16.49
N LYS A 50 8.51 6.13 -16.40
CA LYS A 50 9.27 7.39 -16.34
C LYS A 50 10.00 7.55 -15.02
N TYR A 51 9.39 7.14 -13.91
CA TYR A 51 10.07 7.12 -12.61
C TYR A 51 11.26 6.16 -12.59
N TYR A 52 11.07 4.95 -13.13
CA TYR A 52 12.14 3.96 -13.29
C TYR A 52 13.26 4.51 -14.17
N GLU A 53 12.94 5.00 -15.37
CA GLU A 53 13.93 5.57 -16.30
C GLU A 53 14.71 6.72 -15.66
N ARG A 54 14.01 7.67 -15.01
CA ARG A 54 14.63 8.80 -14.33
C ARG A 54 15.57 8.35 -13.22
N TYR A 55 15.14 7.37 -12.41
CA TYR A 55 15.94 6.89 -11.29
C TYR A 55 17.15 6.07 -11.74
N LEU A 56 17.00 5.25 -12.78
CA LEU A 56 18.10 4.53 -13.42
C LEU A 56 19.19 5.52 -13.88
N LEU A 57 18.81 6.57 -14.62
CA LEU A 57 19.76 7.56 -15.11
C LEU A 57 20.42 8.35 -13.98
N PHE A 58 19.68 8.65 -12.90
CA PHE A 58 20.24 9.24 -11.69
C PHE A 58 21.31 8.33 -11.06
N CYS A 59 21.00 7.05 -10.87
CA CYS A 59 21.93 6.07 -10.29
C CYS A 59 23.19 5.92 -11.15
N GLU A 60 23.04 5.80 -12.47
CA GLU A 60 24.17 5.76 -13.40
C GLU A 60 25.03 7.02 -13.27
N ALA A 61 24.41 8.20 -13.19
CA ALA A 61 25.13 9.47 -13.15
C ALA A 61 25.94 9.61 -11.86
N GLU A 62 25.34 9.29 -10.72
CA GLU A 62 26.02 9.37 -9.43
C GLU A 62 27.12 8.32 -9.30
N ARG A 63 26.89 7.08 -9.78
CA ARG A 63 27.93 6.04 -9.79
C ARG A 63 29.11 6.46 -10.65
N LEU A 64 28.86 7.06 -11.81
CA LEU A 64 29.91 7.52 -12.71
C LEU A 64 30.68 8.73 -12.16
N ARG A 65 29.98 9.68 -11.54
CA ARG A 65 30.60 10.81 -10.83
C ARG A 65 31.54 10.29 -9.75
N ARG A 66 31.08 9.33 -8.94
CA ARG A 66 31.87 8.72 -7.88
C ARG A 66 33.07 7.95 -8.40
N LYS A 67 32.92 7.22 -9.51
CA LYS A 67 34.03 6.54 -10.21
C LYS A 67 35.14 7.53 -10.60
N ILE A 68 34.75 8.66 -11.19
CA ILE A 68 35.69 9.71 -11.61
C ILE A 68 36.44 10.30 -10.40
N GLU A 69 35.77 10.49 -9.26
CA GLU A 69 36.42 10.96 -8.02
C GLU A 69 37.47 9.96 -7.51
N LEU A 70 37.14 8.67 -7.51
CA LEU A 70 38.05 7.62 -7.10
C LEU A 70 39.25 7.51 -8.05
N TYR A 71 39.04 7.63 -9.36
CA TYR A 71 40.13 7.67 -10.33
C TYR A 71 41.05 8.87 -10.12
N GLN A 72 40.47 10.05 -9.88
CA GLN A 72 41.24 11.27 -9.58
C GLN A 72 42.05 11.14 -8.29
N PHE A 73 41.52 10.42 -7.30
CA PHE A 73 42.24 10.16 -6.06
C PHE A 73 43.56 9.39 -6.30
N PHE A 74 43.55 8.36 -7.15
CA PHE A 74 44.77 7.64 -7.55
C PHE A 74 45.73 8.54 -8.35
N ILE A 75 45.20 9.25 -9.34
CA ILE A 75 45.99 10.15 -10.21
C ILE A 75 46.71 11.23 -9.41
N ASN A 76 46.01 11.85 -8.46
CA ASN A 76 46.58 12.90 -7.62
C ASN A 76 47.71 12.40 -6.70
N ARG A 77 47.80 11.09 -6.47
CA ARG A 77 48.88 10.44 -5.71
C ARG A 77 50.00 9.92 -6.61
N GLY A 78 49.83 9.98 -7.92
CA GLY A 78 50.74 9.36 -8.89
C GLY A 78 50.70 7.82 -8.86
N GLU A 79 49.61 7.25 -8.37
CA GLU A 79 49.40 5.80 -8.30
C GLU A 79 48.68 5.29 -9.57
N GLU A 80 48.90 4.03 -9.92
CA GLU A 80 48.10 3.36 -10.96
C GLU A 80 46.68 3.12 -10.43
N ILE A 81 45.67 3.30 -11.30
CA ILE A 81 44.27 3.16 -10.92
C ILE A 81 43.94 1.67 -10.72
N ASP A 82 43.65 1.29 -9.49
CA ASP A 82 43.10 -0.04 -9.19
C ASP A 82 41.60 -0.10 -9.50
N LYS A 83 41.27 -0.50 -10.74
CA LYS A 83 39.88 -0.59 -11.20
C LYS A 83 39.05 -1.58 -10.38
N GLY A 84 39.64 -2.68 -9.90
CA GLY A 84 38.94 -3.69 -9.11
C GLY A 84 38.54 -3.17 -7.73
N TYR A 85 39.44 -2.43 -7.08
CA TYR A 85 39.12 -1.72 -5.84
C TYR A 85 38.01 -0.69 -6.06
N VAL A 86 38.09 0.09 -7.15
CA VAL A 86 37.07 1.11 -7.47
C VAL A 86 35.68 0.49 -7.63
N GLU A 87 35.51 -0.58 -8.42
CA GLU A 87 34.21 -1.22 -8.55
C GLU A 87 33.70 -1.78 -7.22
N THR A 88 34.58 -2.40 -6.42
CA THR A 88 34.19 -2.94 -5.10
C THR A 88 33.64 -1.84 -4.18
N VAL A 89 34.26 -0.66 -4.18
CA VAL A 89 33.78 0.49 -3.40
C VAL A 89 32.44 0.98 -3.93
N LEU A 90 32.29 1.10 -5.26
CA LEU A 90 31.05 1.55 -5.88
C LEU A 90 29.89 0.58 -5.60
N ASP A 91 30.09 -0.73 -5.73
CA ASP A 91 29.07 -1.74 -5.43
C ASP A 91 28.60 -1.69 -3.98
N ALA A 92 29.51 -1.37 -3.05
CA ALA A 92 29.16 -1.20 -1.65
C ALA A 92 28.39 0.11 -1.41
N GLU A 93 28.84 1.22 -1.99
CA GLU A 93 28.22 2.55 -1.81
C GLU A 93 26.85 2.67 -2.49
N PHE A 94 26.61 1.96 -3.59
CA PHE A 94 25.41 2.11 -4.44
C PHE A 94 24.34 1.02 -4.24
N ARG A 95 24.56 0.04 -3.37
CA ARG A 95 23.63 -1.07 -3.13
C ARG A 95 22.19 -0.62 -2.82
N GLU A 96 22.01 0.35 -1.93
CA GLU A 96 20.67 0.84 -1.55
C GLU A 96 19.93 1.48 -2.74
N LEU A 97 20.67 2.10 -3.67
CA LEU A 97 20.11 2.68 -4.88
C LEU A 97 19.70 1.59 -5.88
N GLU A 98 20.49 0.52 -6.00
CA GLU A 98 20.17 -0.65 -6.83
C GLU A 98 18.91 -1.37 -6.30
N GLU A 99 18.84 -1.62 -4.98
CA GLU A 99 17.66 -2.21 -4.34
C GLU A 99 16.41 -1.35 -4.58
N ARG A 100 16.52 -0.02 -4.51
CA ARG A 100 15.38 0.86 -4.79
C ARG A 100 14.96 0.82 -6.26
N LEU A 101 15.90 0.64 -7.18
CA LEU A 101 15.61 0.52 -8.61
C LEU A 101 14.84 -0.77 -8.90
N GLU A 102 15.22 -1.88 -8.25
CA GLU A 102 14.48 -3.15 -8.32
C GLU A 102 13.03 -2.98 -7.82
N VAL A 103 12.83 -2.31 -6.69
CA VAL A 103 11.48 -2.04 -6.17
C VAL A 103 10.63 -1.25 -7.18
N LEU A 104 11.19 -0.24 -7.85
CA LEU A 104 10.45 0.52 -8.87
C LEU A 104 10.06 -0.36 -10.07
N LEU A 105 10.92 -1.31 -10.44
CA LEU A 105 10.63 -2.26 -11.52
C LEU A 105 9.50 -3.21 -11.12
N GLU A 106 9.55 -3.76 -9.91
CA GLU A 106 8.51 -4.64 -9.37
C GLU A 106 7.16 -3.91 -9.24
N GLU A 107 7.15 -2.68 -8.71
CA GLU A 107 5.96 -1.83 -8.61
C GLU A 107 5.32 -1.58 -9.99
N ASN A 108 6.13 -1.37 -11.03
CA ASN A 108 5.66 -1.18 -12.40
C ASN A 108 5.06 -2.48 -12.99
N GLN A 109 5.75 -3.59 -12.81
CA GLN A 109 5.30 -4.90 -13.29
C GLN A 109 3.98 -5.30 -12.62
N ALA A 110 3.89 -5.17 -11.30
CA ALA A 110 2.68 -5.43 -10.52
C ALA A 110 1.50 -4.59 -11.03
N ALA A 111 1.73 -3.32 -11.36
CA ALA A 111 0.70 -2.45 -11.90
C ALA A 111 0.16 -2.91 -13.26
N ARG A 112 1.04 -3.37 -14.16
CA ARG A 112 0.66 -3.94 -15.46
C ARG A 112 -0.05 -5.29 -15.33
N GLU A 113 0.29 -6.09 -14.33
CA GLU A 113 -0.43 -7.33 -14.03
C GLU A 113 -1.82 -7.03 -13.47
N PHE A 114 -1.91 -6.07 -12.56
CA PHE A 114 -3.17 -5.61 -11.98
C PHE A 114 -4.14 -5.09 -13.03
N GLU A 115 -3.67 -4.34 -14.02
CA GLU A 115 -4.50 -3.82 -15.13
C GLU A 115 -5.21 -4.93 -15.93
N LYS A 116 -4.63 -6.13 -15.99
CA LYS A 116 -5.17 -7.27 -16.73
C LYS A 116 -6.27 -8.01 -15.96
N LEU A 117 -6.43 -7.73 -14.67
CA LEU A 117 -7.42 -8.40 -13.84
C LEU A 117 -8.84 -7.95 -14.22
N PRO A 118 -9.83 -8.86 -14.16
CA PRO A 118 -11.21 -8.50 -14.43
C PRO A 118 -11.73 -7.53 -13.37
N PHE A 119 -12.51 -6.54 -13.82
CA PHE A 119 -13.22 -5.62 -12.93
C PHE A 119 -14.62 -6.17 -12.64
N LEU A 120 -15.05 -6.06 -11.38
CA LEU A 120 -16.43 -6.31 -11.03
C LEU A 120 -17.35 -5.24 -11.63
N THR A 121 -18.53 -5.67 -12.06
CA THR A 121 -19.62 -4.75 -12.40
C THR A 121 -20.12 -4.01 -11.16
N GLN A 122 -20.89 -2.94 -11.38
CA GLN A 122 -21.47 -2.18 -10.27
C GLN A 122 -22.44 -3.03 -9.42
N GLU A 123 -23.17 -3.95 -10.05
CA GLU A 123 -24.07 -4.87 -9.35
C GLU A 123 -23.28 -5.87 -8.50
N GLU A 124 -22.22 -6.46 -9.04
CA GLU A 124 -21.34 -7.38 -8.32
C GLU A 124 -20.61 -6.70 -7.15
N THR A 125 -20.20 -5.44 -7.32
CA THR A 125 -19.57 -4.67 -6.25
C THR A 125 -20.54 -4.42 -5.10
N ARG A 126 -21.80 -4.07 -5.39
CA ARG A 126 -22.85 -3.91 -4.37
C ARG A 126 -23.15 -5.21 -3.65
N ASP A 127 -23.19 -6.33 -4.37
CA ASP A 127 -23.37 -7.64 -3.78
C ASP A 127 -22.20 -8.01 -2.87
N LEU A 128 -20.96 -7.73 -3.30
CA LEU A 128 -19.75 -7.95 -2.52
C LEU A 128 -19.79 -7.18 -1.18
N GLU A 129 -20.09 -5.88 -1.22
CA GLU A 129 -20.23 -5.05 -0.02
C GLU A 129 -21.32 -5.57 0.92
N ARG A 130 -22.50 -5.89 0.38
CA ARG A 130 -23.63 -6.40 1.15
C ARG A 130 -23.29 -7.69 1.87
N ILE A 131 -22.68 -8.66 1.17
CA ILE A 131 -22.34 -9.96 1.74
C ILE A 131 -21.26 -9.79 2.82
N TYR A 132 -20.24 -8.98 2.55
CA TYR A 132 -19.17 -8.71 3.50
C TYR A 132 -19.70 -8.11 4.80
N LEU A 133 -20.53 -7.06 4.72
CA LEU A 133 -21.14 -6.44 5.90
C LEU A 133 -21.98 -7.44 6.69
N LYS A 134 -22.81 -8.24 6.01
CA LYS A 134 -23.62 -9.28 6.65
C LYS A 134 -22.78 -10.30 7.42
N ILE A 135 -21.65 -10.73 6.87
CA ILE A 135 -20.74 -11.66 7.54
C ILE A 135 -20.05 -10.95 8.72
N ALA A 136 -19.48 -9.76 8.49
CA ALA A 136 -18.78 -8.99 9.50
C ALA A 136 -19.66 -8.67 10.73
N GLU A 137 -20.93 -8.31 10.54
CA GLU A 137 -21.90 -8.10 11.63
C GLU A 137 -22.00 -9.29 12.59
N ARG A 138 -21.81 -10.52 12.08
CA ARG A 138 -22.11 -11.76 12.80
C ARG A 138 -20.90 -12.49 13.32
N ILE A 139 -19.74 -12.34 12.68
CA ILE A 139 -18.52 -13.07 13.04
C ILE A 139 -17.28 -12.20 13.20
N HIS A 140 -17.38 -10.86 13.14
CA HIS A 140 -16.19 -10.04 13.36
C HIS A 140 -15.62 -10.28 14.78
N PRO A 141 -14.30 -10.47 14.94
CA PRO A 141 -13.67 -10.83 16.22
C PRO A 141 -13.95 -9.83 17.35
N ASP A 142 -13.97 -8.52 17.03
CA ASP A 142 -14.31 -7.50 18.02
C ASP A 142 -15.80 -7.42 18.39
N LEU A 143 -16.69 -7.92 17.54
CA LEU A 143 -18.13 -7.90 17.77
C LEU A 143 -18.64 -9.21 18.40
N THR A 144 -17.84 -10.27 18.29
CA THR A 144 -18.23 -11.64 18.66
C THR A 144 -17.37 -12.14 19.83
N PRO A 145 -17.90 -12.17 21.06
CA PRO A 145 -17.14 -12.60 22.25
C PRO A 145 -16.71 -14.07 22.21
N ASP A 146 -17.49 -14.93 21.56
CA ASP A 146 -17.24 -16.37 21.43
C ASP A 146 -16.62 -16.67 20.06
N PHE A 147 -15.45 -16.08 19.80
CA PHE A 147 -14.69 -16.24 18.57
C PHE A 147 -13.89 -17.55 18.62
N ASP A 148 -14.43 -18.61 18.02
CA ASP A 148 -13.80 -19.93 17.91
C ASP A 148 -12.98 -20.06 16.62
N GLU A 149 -12.25 -21.17 16.46
CA GLU A 149 -11.39 -21.36 15.29
C GLU A 149 -12.19 -21.41 13.98
N ARG A 150 -13.42 -21.92 14.00
CA ARG A 150 -14.30 -21.97 12.81
C ARG A 150 -14.68 -20.56 12.35
N LYS A 151 -15.09 -19.69 13.27
CA LYS A 151 -15.40 -18.28 12.96
C LYS A 151 -14.15 -17.52 12.51
N LYS A 152 -12.99 -17.85 13.08
CA LYS A 152 -11.70 -17.25 12.68
C LYS A 152 -11.31 -17.62 11.26
N GLU A 153 -11.38 -18.90 10.89
CA GLU A 153 -11.12 -19.35 9.53
C GLU A 153 -12.08 -18.71 8.53
N LEU A 154 -13.39 -18.70 8.85
CA LEU A 154 -14.41 -18.07 8.00
C LEU A 154 -14.19 -16.56 7.86
N TRP A 155 -13.82 -15.88 8.95
CA TRP A 155 -13.52 -14.45 8.93
C TRP A 155 -12.29 -14.12 8.07
N ILE A 156 -11.21 -14.88 8.22
CA ILE A 156 -9.99 -14.69 7.41
C ILE A 156 -10.31 -14.92 5.92
N LYS A 157 -11.04 -16.00 5.59
CA LYS A 157 -11.47 -16.29 4.21
C LYS A 157 -12.34 -15.15 3.65
N THR A 158 -13.29 -14.66 4.43
CA THR A 158 -14.18 -13.53 4.08
C THR A 158 -13.38 -12.25 3.82
N LEU A 159 -12.46 -11.89 4.71
CA LEU A 159 -11.66 -10.68 4.60
C LEU A 159 -10.75 -10.72 3.37
N ASN A 160 -10.14 -11.87 3.08
CA ASN A 160 -9.31 -12.05 1.89
C ASN A 160 -10.13 -11.97 0.61
N ALA A 161 -11.29 -12.63 0.56
CA ALA A 161 -12.19 -12.57 -0.59
C ALA A 161 -12.67 -11.13 -0.85
N TYR A 162 -13.00 -10.39 0.21
CA TYR A 162 -13.39 -8.98 0.10
C TYR A 162 -12.29 -8.10 -0.50
N LYS A 163 -11.04 -8.26 -0.01
CA LYS A 163 -9.87 -7.50 -0.48
C LYS A 163 -9.55 -7.77 -1.95
N LEU A 164 -9.69 -9.03 -2.37
CA LEU A 164 -9.36 -9.47 -3.73
C LEU A 164 -10.52 -9.32 -4.73
N ASN A 165 -11.65 -8.72 -4.31
CA ASN A 165 -12.86 -8.64 -5.13
C ASN A 165 -13.38 -10.02 -5.60
N ASP A 166 -13.16 -11.07 -4.80
CA ASP A 166 -13.58 -12.43 -5.10
C ASP A 166 -15.01 -12.65 -4.60
N LEU A 167 -15.98 -12.30 -5.44
CA LEU A 167 -17.40 -12.43 -5.13
C LEU A 167 -17.84 -13.90 -4.99
N GLU A 168 -17.23 -14.82 -5.73
CA GLU A 168 -17.58 -16.24 -5.69
C GLU A 168 -17.23 -16.83 -4.32
N THR A 169 -15.97 -16.66 -3.89
CA THR A 169 -15.52 -17.10 -2.57
C THR A 169 -16.31 -16.42 -1.44
N LEU A 170 -16.70 -15.15 -1.61
CA LEU A 170 -17.47 -14.43 -0.61
C LEU A 170 -18.90 -14.97 -0.48
N LYS A 171 -19.55 -15.34 -1.59
CA LYS A 171 -20.86 -16.03 -1.60
C LYS A 171 -20.78 -17.41 -0.93
N GLU A 172 -19.68 -18.15 -1.12
CA GLU A 172 -19.46 -19.40 -0.39
C GLU A 172 -19.38 -19.18 1.12
N CYS A 173 -18.67 -18.13 1.56
CA CYS A 173 -18.56 -17.78 2.97
C CYS A 173 -19.93 -17.43 3.56
N GLU A 174 -20.77 -16.71 2.81
CA GLU A 174 -22.15 -16.41 3.20
C GLU A 174 -22.97 -17.67 3.43
N ALA A 175 -22.87 -18.66 2.54
CA ALA A 175 -23.59 -19.92 2.66
C ALA A 175 -23.12 -20.78 3.85
N GLN A 176 -21.86 -20.63 4.27
CA GLN A 176 -21.28 -21.32 5.43
C GLN A 176 -21.59 -20.63 6.76
N LEU A 177 -21.96 -19.35 6.72
CA LEU A 177 -22.20 -18.51 7.89
C LEU A 177 -23.22 -19.11 8.85
N ASP A 178 -24.39 -19.54 8.35
CA ASP A 178 -25.47 -20.06 9.20
C ASP A 178 -25.04 -21.32 9.96
N LYS A 179 -24.21 -22.17 9.35
CA LYS A 179 -23.62 -23.37 9.99
C LYS A 179 -22.58 -23.02 11.06
N CYS A 180 -21.86 -21.90 10.90
CA CYS A 180 -20.88 -21.43 11.87
C CYS A 180 -21.50 -20.74 13.09
N LEU A 181 -22.76 -20.32 12.98
CA LEU A 181 -23.51 -19.68 14.06
C LEU A 181 -24.31 -20.67 14.93
N GLU A 182 -24.19 -21.97 14.67
CA GLU A 182 -24.83 -23.03 15.47
C GLU A 182 -24.26 -23.04 16.91
N GLY A 183 -24.95 -22.37 17.83
CA GLY A 183 -24.57 -22.27 19.25
C GLY A 183 -25.53 -21.41 20.04
N LYS A 184 -25.55 -21.55 21.37
CA LYS A 184 -26.38 -20.66 22.21
C LYS A 184 -25.75 -19.27 22.25
N PRO A 185 -26.49 -18.18 21.96
CA PRO A 185 -25.97 -16.84 22.17
C PRO A 185 -25.64 -16.65 23.65
N ARG A 186 -24.40 -16.27 23.94
CA ARG A 186 -24.00 -15.91 25.30
C ARG A 186 -24.78 -14.69 25.75
N ARG A 187 -25.29 -14.73 26.98
CA ARG A 187 -26.00 -13.60 27.57
C ARG A 187 -25.03 -12.43 27.77
N PRO A 188 -25.45 -11.17 27.51
CA PRO A 188 -24.62 -10.01 27.78
C PRO A 188 -24.15 -10.01 29.24
N ASP A 189 -22.86 -9.75 29.45
CA ASP A 189 -22.32 -9.54 30.80
C ASP A 189 -22.60 -8.09 31.20
N TYR A 190 -23.75 -7.87 31.82
CA TYR A 190 -24.22 -6.54 32.18
C TYR A 190 -23.31 -5.81 33.19
N GLU A 191 -22.44 -6.54 33.90
CA GLU A 191 -21.49 -5.95 34.87
C GLU A 191 -20.30 -5.26 34.18
N LYS A 192 -19.99 -5.62 32.93
CA LYS A 192 -18.87 -5.08 32.15
C LYS A 192 -19.28 -4.10 31.05
N LEU A 193 -20.55 -3.69 31.06
CA LEU A 193 -21.12 -2.87 30.00
C LEU A 193 -20.39 -1.52 29.84
N ASP A 194 -19.98 -0.90 30.94
CA ASP A 194 -19.22 0.36 30.92
C ASP A 194 -17.82 0.18 30.33
N GLU A 195 -17.14 -0.92 30.66
CA GLU A 195 -15.83 -1.26 30.09
C GLU A 195 -15.92 -1.52 28.58
N GLU A 196 -16.97 -2.23 28.14
CA GLU A 196 -17.21 -2.46 26.71
C GLU A 196 -17.50 -1.16 25.96
N ILE A 197 -18.32 -0.26 26.53
CA ILE A 197 -18.63 1.04 25.93
C ILE A 197 -17.35 1.86 25.75
N GLU A 198 -16.52 1.99 26.78
CA GLU A 198 -15.27 2.75 26.69
C GLU A 198 -14.27 2.09 25.72
N ALA A 199 -14.21 0.76 25.69
CA ALA A 199 -13.40 0.03 24.72
C ALA A 199 -13.83 0.33 23.27
N PHE A 200 -15.13 0.30 22.97
CA PHE A 200 -15.62 0.63 21.63
C PHE A 200 -15.45 2.11 21.27
N LYS A 201 -15.61 3.04 22.22
CA LYS A 201 -15.27 4.47 21.99
C LYS A 201 -13.80 4.63 21.59
N ALA A 202 -12.89 3.96 22.29
CA ALA A 202 -11.47 3.98 21.97
C ALA A 202 -11.18 3.37 20.59
N LYS A 203 -11.75 2.19 20.28
CA LYS A 203 -11.62 1.54 18.97
C LYS A 203 -12.11 2.42 17.83
N ASN A 204 -13.28 3.03 17.99
CA ASN A 204 -13.87 3.90 16.96
C ASN A 204 -13.04 5.17 16.76
N SER A 205 -12.52 5.77 17.85
CA SER A 205 -11.63 6.93 17.76
C SER A 205 -10.34 6.58 17.00
N LEU A 206 -9.73 5.43 17.31
CA LEU A 206 -8.54 4.95 16.61
C LEU A 206 -8.82 4.66 15.12
N LEU A 207 -9.93 3.99 14.81
CA LEU A 207 -10.31 3.69 13.42
C LEU A 207 -10.63 4.96 12.62
N ARG A 208 -11.30 5.96 13.22
CA ARG A 208 -11.50 7.27 12.59
C ARG A 208 -10.16 7.90 12.21
N GLU A 209 -9.21 7.88 13.14
CA GLU A 209 -7.90 8.47 12.89
C GLU A 209 -7.13 7.70 11.81
N ARG A 210 -7.17 6.37 11.83
CA ARG A 210 -6.56 5.53 10.78
C ARG A 210 -7.17 5.83 9.41
N ASN A 211 -8.49 5.87 9.31
CA ASN A 211 -9.20 6.24 8.09
C ASN A 211 -8.79 7.62 7.59
N ARG A 212 -8.73 8.62 8.49
CA ARG A 212 -8.30 9.98 8.16
C ARG A 212 -6.87 9.99 7.60
N LYS A 213 -5.94 9.32 8.27
CA LYS A 213 -4.54 9.23 7.85
C LYS A 213 -4.41 8.55 6.49
N LEU A 214 -5.12 7.44 6.27
CA LEU A 214 -5.12 6.75 4.97
C LEU A 214 -5.60 7.64 3.83
N MET A 215 -6.66 8.43 4.06
CA MET A 215 -7.18 9.35 3.05
C MET A 215 -6.25 10.54 2.78
N GLN A 216 -5.39 10.90 3.74
CA GLN A 216 -4.43 12.00 3.63
C GLN A 216 -3.06 11.54 3.11
N SER A 217 -2.77 10.25 3.15
CA SER A 217 -1.54 9.66 2.65
C SER A 217 -1.63 9.31 1.16
N PHE A 218 -0.47 9.17 0.54
CA PHE A 218 -0.36 8.58 -0.78
C PHE A 218 -0.81 7.10 -0.74
N PRO A 219 -1.53 6.62 -1.77
CA PRO A 219 -1.95 7.33 -3.00
C PRO A 219 -3.30 8.05 -2.90
N TYR A 220 -4.09 7.85 -1.83
CA TYR A 220 -5.45 8.40 -1.74
C TYR A 220 -5.52 9.92 -1.94
N ASN A 221 -4.57 10.65 -1.36
CA ASN A 221 -4.51 12.11 -1.47
C ASN A 221 -4.26 12.61 -2.91
N HIS A 222 -3.86 11.74 -3.83
CA HIS A 222 -3.70 12.04 -5.26
C HIS A 222 -4.89 11.57 -6.12
N LYS A 223 -5.95 10.99 -5.52
CA LYS A 223 -7.11 10.45 -6.25
C LYS A 223 -7.66 11.43 -7.30
N ASN A 224 -7.98 12.65 -6.90
CA ASN A 224 -8.53 13.66 -7.80
C ASN A 224 -7.50 14.16 -8.83
N LEU A 225 -6.21 14.15 -8.49
CA LEU A 225 -5.14 14.56 -9.41
C LEU A 225 -4.96 13.55 -10.53
N LEU A 226 -5.15 12.26 -10.23
CA LEU A 226 -5.11 11.19 -11.24
C LEU A 226 -6.27 11.26 -12.23
N ASP A 227 -7.32 12.01 -11.93
CA ASP A 227 -8.43 12.27 -12.85
C ASP A 227 -8.25 13.59 -13.65
N ASP A 228 -7.23 14.39 -13.35
CA ASP A 228 -6.90 15.63 -14.06
C ASP A 228 -5.87 15.38 -15.18
N PRO A 229 -6.27 15.44 -16.46
CA PRO A 229 -5.35 15.19 -17.58
C PRO A 229 -4.24 16.23 -17.70
N GLU A 230 -4.47 17.49 -17.34
CA GLU A 230 -3.42 18.51 -17.44
C GLU A 230 -2.38 18.33 -16.34
N TRP A 231 -2.80 17.97 -15.12
CA TRP A 231 -1.88 17.60 -14.05
C TRP A 231 -1.00 16.40 -14.43
N ILE A 232 -1.59 15.34 -14.99
CA ILE A 232 -0.84 14.16 -15.47
C ILE A 232 0.20 14.57 -16.52
N LYS A 233 -0.22 15.37 -17.50
CA LYS A 233 0.64 15.84 -18.59
C LYS A 233 1.78 16.70 -18.07
N ASP A 234 1.52 17.60 -17.11
CA ASP A 234 2.56 18.43 -16.51
C ASP A 234 3.54 17.62 -15.67
N LYS A 235 3.05 16.60 -14.94
CA LYS A 235 3.90 15.67 -14.21
C LYS A 235 4.81 14.86 -15.15
N LEU A 236 4.29 14.39 -16.29
CA LEU A 236 5.09 13.70 -17.30
C LEU A 236 6.16 14.64 -17.90
N LYS A 237 5.82 15.89 -18.21
CA LYS A 237 6.80 16.88 -18.68
C LYS A 237 7.91 17.16 -17.65
N GLU A 238 7.56 17.20 -16.36
CA GLU A 238 8.54 17.35 -15.28
C GLU A 238 9.52 16.16 -15.29
N LEU A 239 9.00 14.94 -15.35
CA LEU A 239 9.82 13.72 -15.41
C LEU A 239 10.70 13.68 -16.67
N ASP A 240 10.18 14.04 -17.83
CA ASP A 240 10.94 14.09 -19.08
C ASP A 240 12.08 15.12 -19.02
N ARG A 241 11.87 16.26 -18.35
CA ARG A 241 12.93 17.25 -18.13
C ARG A 241 14.04 16.69 -17.24
N ASP A 242 13.69 16.04 -16.13
CA ASP A 242 14.66 15.40 -15.24
C ASP A 242 15.47 14.32 -15.97
N ILE A 243 14.79 13.47 -16.74
CA ILE A 243 15.41 12.43 -17.57
C ILE A 243 16.43 13.04 -18.53
N GLU A 244 16.07 14.12 -19.23
CA GLU A 244 16.95 14.81 -20.16
C GLU A 244 18.16 15.44 -19.45
N LEU A 245 17.97 16.00 -18.26
CA LEU A 245 19.06 16.53 -17.43
C LEU A 245 20.05 15.43 -17.04
N PHE A 246 19.55 14.26 -16.59
CA PHE A 246 20.42 13.14 -16.22
C PHE A 246 21.14 12.55 -17.43
N ARG A 247 20.48 12.44 -18.59
CA ARG A 247 21.13 11.99 -19.84
C ARG A 247 22.30 12.90 -20.22
N ARG A 248 22.11 14.21 -20.17
CA ARG A 248 23.20 15.18 -20.45
C ARG A 248 24.32 15.08 -19.42
N SER A 249 23.97 14.95 -18.15
CA SER A 249 24.96 14.74 -17.09
C SER A 249 25.79 13.47 -17.34
N LEU A 250 25.13 12.38 -17.73
CA LEU A 250 25.79 11.13 -18.08
C LEU A 250 26.73 11.27 -19.28
N GLU A 251 26.31 11.96 -20.33
CA GLU A 251 27.16 12.20 -21.50
C GLU A 251 28.44 12.96 -21.12
N LEU A 252 28.32 14.02 -20.33
CA LEU A 252 29.47 14.80 -19.84
C LEU A 252 30.40 13.98 -18.95
N LEU A 253 29.83 13.20 -18.02
CA LEU A 253 30.60 12.34 -17.13
C LEU A 253 31.31 11.22 -17.90
N ARG A 254 30.66 10.62 -18.91
CA ARG A 254 31.28 9.61 -19.78
C ARG A 254 32.44 10.19 -20.56
N GLY A 255 32.28 11.39 -21.14
CA GLY A 255 33.37 12.10 -21.82
C GLY A 255 34.56 12.35 -20.88
N ARG A 256 34.29 12.86 -19.67
CA ARG A 256 35.34 13.07 -18.65
C ARG A 256 36.02 11.76 -18.23
N LEU A 257 35.29 10.66 -18.10
CA LEU A 257 35.88 9.39 -17.75
C LEU A 257 36.76 8.84 -18.88
N GLN A 258 36.36 9.00 -20.14
CA GLN A 258 37.17 8.62 -21.31
C GLN A 258 38.46 9.45 -21.44
N GLU A 259 38.45 10.71 -21.03
CA GLU A 259 39.67 11.54 -20.95
C GLU A 259 40.66 11.00 -19.90
N ILE A 260 40.14 10.47 -18.78
CA ILE A 260 40.93 9.93 -17.68
C ILE A 260 41.42 8.51 -17.98
N ASP A 261 40.54 7.69 -18.53
CA ASP A 261 40.75 6.29 -18.88
C ASP A 261 40.23 6.03 -20.30
N PRO A 262 41.06 6.19 -21.33
CA PRO A 262 40.67 5.98 -22.72
C PRO A 262 40.24 4.54 -23.04
N SER A 263 40.56 3.58 -22.16
CA SER A 263 40.13 2.18 -22.29
C SER A 263 38.73 1.92 -21.74
N TYR A 264 38.06 2.95 -21.21
CA TYR A 264 36.70 2.84 -20.70
C TYR A 264 35.69 2.61 -21.85
N GLU A 265 35.28 1.35 -22.01
CA GLU A 265 34.11 0.96 -22.77
C GLU A 265 32.99 0.64 -21.77
N LYS A 266 31.79 1.25 -21.93
CA LYS A 266 30.64 0.89 -21.10
C LYS A 266 30.32 -0.58 -21.39
N GLU A 267 30.46 -1.47 -20.40
CA GLU A 267 29.79 -2.76 -20.46
C GLU A 267 28.29 -2.47 -20.56
N ILE A 268 27.70 -2.75 -21.73
CA ILE A 268 26.26 -2.69 -21.91
C ILE A 268 25.71 -3.90 -21.14
N CYS A 269 25.31 -3.68 -19.89
CA CYS A 269 24.37 -4.56 -19.20
C CYS A 269 22.97 -4.29 -19.76
#